data_AF-A0A4S9F0I1-F1
#
_entry.id   AF-A0A4S9F0I1-F1
#
_cell.length_a   1.000
_cell.length_b   1.000
_cell.length_c   1.000
_cell.angle_alpha   90.00
_cell.angle_beta   90.00
_cell.angle_gamma   90.00
#
_symmetry.space_group_name_H-M   'P 1'
#
loop_
_entity.id
_entity.type
_entity.pdbx_description
1 polymer ?
#
loop_
_entity_poly.entity_id
_entity_poly.type
_entity_poly.pdbx_seq_one_letter_code
_entity_poly.pdbx_strand_id
1 'polypeptide(L)'
;MAIRSGMLGRCRWFAKKALKWVPVLGWGLLVMGMPLVSRRWAEDKEEMERLFSGIKEGRWPVWLVSFSEGTRYRPKKHAEAVRWCASHGKSIPQHTLHPRTKGFVATVQQLRKTPHVKAVYDITIAYAEDDKFMAAPSFFKTIFQPDLAQTYRMYAHVRRFELNSLPHTDAELAQWLEAKWVEKGERLANLKKQLDYGEPWKGTTSKV
;
A
#
# COMPACT_ATOMS: atom_id res chain seq x y z
N MET A 1 12.73 3.35 5.85
CA MET A 1 12.30 2.86 7.18
C MET A 1 12.80 1.44 7.43
N ALA A 2 12.45 0.44 6.61
CA ALA A 2 12.89 -0.94 6.82
C ALA A 2 14.42 -1.13 6.99
N ILE A 3 15.26 -0.45 6.19
CA ILE A 3 16.73 -0.48 6.35
C ILE A 3 17.16 0.05 7.73
N ARG A 4 16.62 1.21 8.14
CA ARG A 4 16.92 1.83 9.44
C ARG A 4 16.47 0.96 10.61
N SER A 5 15.45 0.13 10.44
CA SER A 5 14.97 -0.81 11.44
C SER A 5 15.63 -2.20 11.36
N GLY A 6 16.56 -2.44 10.43
CA GLY A 6 17.16 -3.76 10.21
C GLY A 6 16.17 -4.82 9.69
N MET A 7 15.04 -4.40 9.12
CA MET A 7 13.93 -5.27 8.72
C MET A 7 13.82 -5.49 7.20
N LEU A 8 14.84 -5.11 6.42
CA LEU A 8 14.78 -5.21 4.95
C LEU A 8 14.51 -6.65 4.46
N GLY A 9 15.22 -7.65 5.00
CA GLY A 9 15.00 -9.07 4.68
C GLY A 9 13.67 -9.65 5.21
N ARG A 10 12.95 -8.87 6.03
CA ARG A 10 11.66 -9.22 6.65
C ARG A 10 10.48 -8.54 5.96
N CYS A 11 10.73 -7.75 4.92
CA CYS A 11 9.67 -7.22 4.08
C CYS A 11 9.00 -8.35 3.30
N ARG A 12 7.68 -8.37 3.34
CA ARG A 12 6.82 -9.26 2.55
C ARG A 12 5.79 -8.41 1.83
N TRP A 13 5.46 -8.75 0.60
CA TRP A 13 4.43 -8.06 -0.17
C TRP A 13 3.55 -9.08 -0.88
N PHE A 14 2.30 -8.71 -1.08
CA PHE A 14 1.37 -9.54 -1.83
C PHE A 14 1.76 -9.61 -3.30
N ALA A 15 2.08 -10.80 -3.79
CA ALA A 15 2.48 -11.05 -5.18
C ALA A 15 1.40 -11.87 -5.92
N LYS A 16 1.37 -11.80 -7.24
CA LYS A 16 0.38 -12.58 -8.01
C LYS A 16 0.68 -14.07 -7.93
N LYS A 17 -0.33 -14.89 -7.64
CA LYS A 17 -0.25 -16.37 -7.65
C LYS A 17 0.29 -16.94 -8.97
N ALA A 18 0.01 -16.30 -10.09
CA ALA A 18 0.55 -16.69 -11.39
C ALA A 18 2.09 -16.63 -11.48
N LEU A 19 2.76 -15.79 -10.67
CA LEU A 19 4.22 -15.67 -10.68
C LEU A 19 4.92 -16.94 -10.20
N LYS A 20 4.25 -17.82 -9.46
CA LYS A 20 4.83 -19.09 -9.00
C LYS A 20 5.30 -19.99 -10.15
N TRP A 21 4.72 -19.81 -11.34
CA TRP A 21 5.04 -20.57 -12.54
C TRP A 21 6.22 -20.00 -13.34
N VAL A 22 6.71 -18.82 -12.97
CA VAL A 22 7.88 -18.22 -13.62
C VAL A 22 9.15 -18.84 -13.01
N PRO A 23 10.00 -19.52 -13.79
CA PRO A 23 11.23 -20.11 -13.26
C PRO A 23 12.12 -19.06 -12.58
N VAL A 24 12.87 -19.48 -11.56
CA VAL A 24 13.75 -18.65 -10.72
C VAL A 24 13.00 -17.59 -9.90
N LEU A 25 12.30 -16.65 -10.54
CA LEU A 25 11.57 -15.57 -9.88
C LEU A 25 10.43 -16.11 -9.00
N GLY A 26 9.59 -16.99 -9.54
CA GLY A 26 8.46 -17.58 -8.82
C GLY A 26 8.91 -18.43 -7.63
N TRP A 27 9.93 -19.25 -7.82
CA TRP A 27 10.49 -20.09 -6.77
C TRP A 27 11.17 -19.26 -5.68
N GLY A 28 11.87 -18.19 -6.06
CA GLY A 28 12.42 -17.24 -5.11
C GLY A 28 11.35 -16.61 -4.22
N LEU A 29 10.21 -16.20 -4.79
CA LEU A 29 9.08 -15.67 -4.02
C LEU A 29 8.51 -16.70 -3.03
N LEU A 30 8.41 -17.96 -3.44
CA LEU A 30 7.97 -19.06 -2.56
C LEU A 30 8.95 -19.31 -1.41
N VAL A 31 10.24 -19.42 -1.71
CA VAL A 31 11.30 -19.65 -0.70
C VAL A 31 11.40 -18.48 0.28
N MET A 32 11.20 -17.25 -0.19
CA MET A 32 11.15 -16.08 0.68
C MET A 32 9.87 -16.04 1.55
N GLY A 33 8.87 -16.87 1.29
CA GLY A 33 7.59 -16.86 1.99
C GLY A 33 6.75 -15.62 1.67
N MET A 34 6.77 -15.18 0.41
CA MET A 34 5.90 -14.08 -0.06
C MET A 34 4.45 -14.57 -0.16
N PRO A 35 3.46 -13.83 0.37
CA PRO A 35 2.06 -14.19 0.21
C PRO A 35 1.66 -14.07 -1.25
N LEU A 36 1.31 -15.17 -1.89
CA LEU A 36 0.77 -15.14 -3.24
C LEU A 36 -0.75 -15.00 -3.17
N VAL A 37 -1.30 -14.12 -3.99
CA VAL A 37 -2.73 -13.85 -4.05
C VAL A 37 -3.22 -13.93 -5.48
N SER A 38 -4.42 -14.47 -5.62
CA SER A 38 -5.19 -14.51 -6.84
C SER A 38 -6.19 -13.36 -6.88
N ARG A 39 -7.17 -13.41 -7.79
CA ARG A 39 -8.33 -12.48 -7.77
C ARG A 39 -9.54 -13.10 -7.06
N ARG A 40 -9.38 -14.29 -6.48
CA ARG A 40 -10.44 -15.11 -5.89
C ARG A 40 -10.18 -15.25 -4.40
N TRP A 41 -10.95 -14.49 -3.61
CA TRP A 41 -10.81 -14.45 -2.16
C TRP A 41 -10.86 -15.82 -1.46
N ALA A 42 -11.69 -16.74 -1.95
CA ALA A 42 -11.82 -18.07 -1.37
C ALA A 42 -10.50 -18.86 -1.40
N GLU A 43 -9.75 -18.77 -2.51
CA GLU A 43 -8.44 -19.42 -2.65
C GLU A 43 -7.35 -18.69 -1.84
N ASP A 44 -7.47 -17.37 -1.70
CA ASP A 44 -6.45 -16.54 -1.05
C ASP A 44 -6.52 -16.63 0.47
N LYS A 45 -7.69 -16.97 1.03
CA LYS A 45 -7.90 -17.06 2.48
C LYS A 45 -7.02 -18.14 3.12
N GLU A 46 -6.98 -19.33 2.53
CA GLU A 46 -6.18 -20.45 3.04
C GLU A 46 -4.67 -20.13 3.01
N GLU A 47 -4.21 -19.51 1.92
CA GLU A 47 -2.81 -19.11 1.78
C GLU A 47 -2.43 -18.02 2.79
N MET A 48 -3.32 -17.06 3.03
CA MET A 48 -3.16 -16.04 4.07
C MET A 48 -3.13 -16.66 5.47
N GLU A 49 -4.02 -17.60 5.78
CA GLU A 49 -4.05 -18.29 7.07
C GLU A 49 -2.75 -19.05 7.33
N ARG A 50 -2.23 -19.79 6.34
CA ARG A 50 -0.93 -20.48 6.42
C ARG A 50 0.24 -19.51 6.64
N LEU A 51 0.24 -18.38 5.96
CA LEU A 51 1.29 -17.36 6.14
C LEU A 51 1.24 -16.77 7.55
N PHE A 52 0.05 -16.41 8.03
CA PHE A 52 -0.11 -15.80 9.35
C PHE A 52 0.13 -16.79 10.49
N SER A 53 -0.21 -18.07 10.33
CA SER A 53 0.13 -19.10 11.32
C SER A 53 1.65 -19.24 11.44
N GLY A 54 2.38 -19.31 10.32
CA GLY A 54 3.84 -19.38 10.33
C GLY A 54 4.51 -18.16 10.98
N ILE A 55 4.00 -16.95 10.72
CA ILE A 55 4.46 -15.71 11.37
C ILE A 55 4.22 -15.78 12.89
N LYS A 56 3.03 -16.23 13.29
CA LYS A 56 2.62 -16.31 14.70
C LYS A 56 3.44 -17.33 15.47
N GLU A 57 3.59 -18.54 14.94
CA GLU A 57 4.28 -19.67 15.58
C GLU A 57 5.78 -19.40 15.71
N GLY A 58 6.44 -18.97 14.63
CA GLY A 58 7.88 -18.71 14.66
C GLY A 58 8.28 -17.34 15.19
N ARG A 59 7.30 -16.52 15.64
CA ARG A 59 7.50 -15.16 16.19
C ARG A 59 8.37 -14.26 15.30
N TRP A 60 8.25 -14.41 13.99
CA TRP A 60 9.13 -13.75 13.05
C TRP A 60 8.76 -12.27 12.88
N PRO A 61 9.70 -11.32 13.07
CA PRO A 61 9.45 -9.93 12.72
C PRO A 61 9.10 -9.82 11.23
N VAL A 62 8.04 -9.08 10.89
CA VAL A 62 7.54 -8.95 9.51
C VAL A 62 7.11 -7.53 9.19
N TRP A 63 7.42 -7.07 7.97
CA TRP A 63 6.83 -5.87 7.36
C TRP A 63 5.96 -6.32 6.20
N LEU A 64 4.65 -6.41 6.40
CA LEU A 64 3.72 -6.81 5.35
C LEU A 64 3.19 -5.58 4.61
N VAL A 65 3.57 -5.44 3.34
CA VAL A 65 3.17 -4.33 2.48
C VAL A 65 1.95 -4.73 1.65
N SER A 66 0.87 -3.96 1.79
CA SER A 66 -0.36 -4.14 1.03
C SER A 66 -0.70 -2.89 0.21
N PHE A 67 -1.02 -3.09 -1.06
CA PHE A 67 -1.58 -2.06 -1.93
C PHE A 67 -3.09 -2.30 -2.08
N SER A 68 -3.90 -1.70 -1.22
CA SER A 68 -5.34 -1.96 -1.17
C SER A 68 -6.08 -1.62 -2.47
N GLU A 69 -5.53 -0.77 -3.34
CA GLU A 69 -6.08 -0.52 -4.68
C GLU A 69 -6.13 -1.78 -5.57
N GLY A 70 -5.20 -2.71 -5.36
CA GLY A 70 -5.08 -3.96 -6.10
C GLY A 70 -4.59 -3.82 -7.55
N THR A 71 -4.31 -2.60 -8.01
CA THR A 71 -3.73 -2.35 -9.33
C THR A 71 -3.03 -0.98 -9.37
N ARG A 72 -2.28 -0.72 -10.45
CA ARG A 72 -1.66 0.59 -10.67
C ARG A 72 -2.71 1.60 -11.11
N TYR A 73 -2.61 2.82 -10.59
CA TYR A 73 -3.43 3.93 -11.05
C TYR A 73 -3.25 4.16 -12.56
N ARG A 74 -4.37 4.29 -13.26
CA ARG A 74 -4.46 4.69 -14.68
C ARG A 74 -5.73 5.53 -14.84
N PRO A 75 -5.75 6.59 -15.66
CA PRO A 75 -6.95 7.42 -15.86
C PRO A 75 -8.20 6.61 -16.23
N LYS A 76 -8.06 5.64 -17.14
CA LYS A 76 -9.15 4.73 -17.51
C LYS A 76 -9.68 3.91 -16.32
N LYS A 77 -8.80 3.43 -15.44
CA LYS A 77 -9.17 2.65 -14.24
C LYS A 77 -9.79 3.52 -13.16
N HIS A 78 -9.35 4.77 -13.05
CA HIS A 78 -9.98 5.76 -12.17
C HIS A 78 -11.40 6.06 -12.64
N ALA A 79 -11.62 6.32 -13.93
CA ALA A 79 -12.96 6.52 -14.47
C ALA A 79 -13.89 5.31 -14.27
N GLU A 80 -13.38 4.08 -14.39
CA GLU A 80 -14.12 2.86 -14.04
C GLU A 80 -14.47 2.81 -12.54
N ALA A 81 -13.52 3.14 -11.66
CA ALA A 81 -13.74 3.19 -10.21
C ALA A 81 -14.75 4.26 -9.82
N VAL A 82 -14.72 5.44 -10.45
CA VAL A 82 -15.70 6.53 -10.28
C VAL A 82 -17.12 6.05 -10.57
N ARG A 83 -17.33 5.38 -11.72
CA ARG A 83 -18.65 4.83 -12.08
C ARG A 83 -19.12 3.78 -11.08
N TRP A 84 -18.23 2.91 -10.63
CA TRP A 84 -18.56 1.88 -9.63
C TRP A 84 -18.91 2.50 -8.27
N CYS A 85 -18.15 3.48 -7.81
CA CYS A 85 -18.44 4.20 -6.58
C CYS A 85 -19.80 4.90 -6.64
N ALA A 86 -20.10 5.59 -7.75
CA ALA A 86 -21.37 6.28 -7.96
C ALA A 86 -22.57 5.31 -7.90
N SER A 87 -22.46 4.13 -8.52
CA SER A 87 -23.55 3.14 -8.49
C SER A 87 -23.73 2.42 -7.16
N HIS A 88 -22.73 2.48 -6.26
CA HIS A 88 -22.77 1.82 -4.95
C HIS A 88 -22.86 2.83 -3.78
N GLY A 89 -23.06 4.12 -4.06
CA GLY A 89 -23.14 5.16 -3.04
C GLY A 89 -21.85 5.34 -2.22
N LYS A 90 -20.68 5.05 -2.83
CA LYS A 90 -19.37 5.15 -2.17
C LYS A 90 -18.67 6.47 -2.52
N SER A 91 -17.91 6.99 -1.57
CA SER A 91 -17.04 8.15 -1.80
C SER A 91 -15.96 7.83 -2.83
N ILE A 92 -15.67 8.81 -3.69
CA ILE A 92 -14.64 8.71 -4.73
C ILE A 92 -13.38 9.39 -4.21
N PRO A 93 -12.29 8.65 -3.95
CA PRO A 93 -11.04 9.29 -3.57
C PRO A 93 -10.39 9.96 -4.79
N GLN A 94 -9.83 11.15 -4.58
CA GLN A 94 -9.10 11.90 -5.60
C GLN A 94 -7.70 11.29 -5.76
N HIS A 95 -7.15 11.28 -6.98
CA HIS A 95 -5.77 10.81 -7.29
C HIS A 95 -5.41 9.35 -6.92
N THR A 96 -6.35 8.57 -6.37
CA THR A 96 -6.17 7.16 -5.99
C THR A 96 -7.37 6.34 -6.45
N LEU A 97 -7.25 5.02 -6.47
CA LEU A 97 -8.38 4.12 -6.75
C LEU A 97 -9.12 3.78 -5.45
N HIS A 98 -10.41 3.43 -5.57
CA HIS A 98 -11.18 2.94 -4.42
C HIS A 98 -10.52 1.64 -3.85
N PRO A 99 -10.30 1.54 -2.53
CA PRO A 99 -9.58 0.42 -1.95
C PRO A 99 -10.44 -0.86 -1.92
N ARG A 100 -9.78 -1.99 -2.12
CA ARG A 100 -10.32 -3.33 -1.86
C ARG A 100 -10.11 -3.65 -0.38
N THR A 101 -11.20 -3.83 0.35
CA THR A 101 -11.18 -3.94 1.82
C THR A 101 -10.89 -5.35 2.32
N LYS A 102 -11.38 -6.40 1.65
CA LYS A 102 -11.34 -7.80 2.14
C LYS A 102 -9.95 -8.27 2.61
N GLY A 103 -8.92 -8.07 1.78
CA GLY A 103 -7.55 -8.49 2.10
C GLY A 103 -6.95 -7.73 3.27
N PHE A 104 -7.23 -6.42 3.38
CA PHE A 104 -6.81 -5.61 4.51
C PHE A 104 -7.49 -6.06 5.81
N VAL A 105 -8.82 -6.21 5.79
CA VAL A 105 -9.61 -6.64 6.94
C VAL A 105 -9.09 -7.97 7.48
N ALA A 106 -8.95 -8.98 6.62
CA ALA A 106 -8.44 -10.28 7.03
C ALA A 106 -7.02 -10.22 7.59
N THR A 107 -6.15 -9.39 6.99
CA THR A 107 -4.78 -9.18 7.48
C THR A 107 -4.77 -8.59 8.88
N VAL A 108 -5.56 -7.53 9.14
CA VAL A 108 -5.65 -6.90 10.47
C VAL A 108 -6.21 -7.87 11.49
N GLN A 109 -7.27 -8.62 11.16
CA GLN A 109 -7.89 -9.56 12.09
C GLN A 109 -6.96 -10.70 12.51
N GLN A 110 -6.06 -11.14 11.62
CA GLN A 110 -5.07 -12.15 11.95
C GLN A 110 -3.87 -11.56 12.69
N LEU A 111 -3.29 -10.46 12.18
CA LEU A 111 -2.08 -9.88 12.74
C LEU A 111 -2.29 -9.22 14.11
N ARG A 112 -3.50 -8.75 14.44
CA ARG A 112 -3.77 -8.24 15.79
C ARG A 112 -3.67 -9.31 16.88
N LYS A 113 -3.80 -10.59 16.50
CA LYS A 113 -3.62 -11.75 17.39
C LYS A 113 -2.16 -12.16 17.53
N THR A 114 -1.24 -11.43 16.89
CA THR A 114 0.19 -11.73 16.82
C THR A 114 0.96 -10.69 17.65
N PRO A 115 1.42 -11.04 18.87
CA PRO A 115 1.89 -10.04 19.85
C PRO A 115 3.06 -9.18 19.40
N HIS A 116 3.90 -9.65 18.48
CA HIS A 116 5.08 -8.93 18.01
C HIS A 116 4.79 -7.99 16.82
N VAL A 117 3.59 -8.03 16.24
CA VAL A 117 3.14 -7.07 15.22
C VAL A 117 2.30 -6.02 15.91
N LYS A 118 2.76 -4.76 15.89
CA LYS A 118 2.17 -3.70 16.73
C LYS A 118 1.33 -2.70 15.97
N ALA A 119 1.66 -2.39 14.73
CA ALA A 119 1.11 -1.22 14.05
C ALA A 119 0.85 -1.43 12.56
N VAL A 120 -0.07 -0.63 12.04
CA VAL A 120 -0.29 -0.40 10.62
C VAL A 120 0.31 0.95 10.26
N TYR A 121 1.14 0.97 9.22
CA TYR A 121 1.68 2.19 8.65
C TYR A 121 0.88 2.60 7.43
N ASP A 122 0.23 3.75 7.51
CA ASP A 122 -0.44 4.39 6.41
C ASP A 122 0.55 5.29 5.64
N ILE A 123 0.91 4.88 4.43
CA ILE A 123 1.92 5.56 3.62
C ILE A 123 1.27 6.14 2.37
N THR A 124 1.51 7.42 2.10
CA THR A 124 1.08 8.12 0.87
C THR A 124 2.31 8.67 0.19
N ILE A 125 2.52 8.30 -1.07
CA ILE A 125 3.67 8.72 -1.86
C ILE A 125 3.16 9.44 -3.09
N ALA A 126 3.76 10.58 -3.40
CA ALA A 126 3.54 11.30 -4.66
C ALA A 126 4.90 11.56 -5.30
N TYR A 127 4.94 11.57 -6.62
CA TYR A 127 6.12 11.93 -7.39
C TYR A 127 5.77 13.11 -8.28
N ALA A 128 6.70 14.03 -8.44
CA ALA A 128 6.65 15.07 -9.46
C ALA A 128 7.90 14.99 -10.33
N GLU A 129 7.72 15.06 -11.64
CA GLU A 129 8.79 15.26 -12.63
C GLU A 129 8.65 16.70 -13.12
N ASP A 130 9.53 17.60 -12.68
CA ASP A 130 9.37 19.04 -12.87
C ASP A 130 7.96 19.50 -12.41
N ASP A 131 7.16 20.07 -13.32
CA ASP A 131 5.79 20.54 -13.04
C ASP A 131 4.72 19.43 -13.13
N LYS A 132 5.09 18.20 -13.49
CA LYS A 132 4.13 17.10 -13.70
C LYS A 132 3.87 16.35 -12.39
N PHE A 133 2.77 16.70 -11.73
CA PHE A 133 2.32 15.98 -10.54
C PHE A 133 1.87 14.54 -10.83
N MET A 134 2.14 13.63 -9.90
CA MET A 134 1.88 12.19 -9.99
C MET A 134 2.62 11.49 -11.15
N ALA A 135 3.80 12.01 -11.51
CA ALA A 135 4.71 11.41 -12.49
C ALA A 135 5.85 10.66 -11.79
N ALA A 136 5.69 9.34 -11.63
CA ALA A 136 6.75 8.50 -11.07
C ALA A 136 7.81 8.16 -12.13
N PRO A 137 9.10 8.06 -11.76
CA PRO A 137 10.14 7.64 -12.69
C PRO A 137 9.86 6.22 -13.19
N SER A 138 10.21 5.96 -14.45
CA SER A 138 10.15 4.60 -14.98
C SER A 138 11.18 3.71 -14.29
N PHE A 139 10.98 2.39 -14.35
CA PHE A 139 11.93 1.43 -13.79
C PHE A 139 13.34 1.61 -14.39
N PHE A 140 13.43 1.79 -15.72
CA PHE A 140 14.71 2.04 -16.40
C PHE A 140 15.36 3.34 -15.91
N LYS A 141 14.60 4.45 -15.81
CA LYS A 141 15.13 5.71 -15.26
C LYS A 141 15.65 5.50 -13.82
N THR A 142 14.88 4.79 -12.99
CA THR A 142 15.25 4.54 -11.59
C THR A 142 16.59 3.78 -11.44
N ILE A 143 16.94 2.91 -12.40
CA ILE A 143 18.17 2.11 -12.35
C ILE A 143 19.34 2.80 -13.07
N PHE A 144 19.09 3.37 -14.24
CA PHE A 144 20.16 3.78 -15.15
C PHE A 144 20.39 5.29 -15.20
N GLN A 145 19.46 6.11 -14.72
CA GLN A 145 19.63 7.56 -14.70
C GLN A 145 20.27 7.97 -13.38
N PRO A 146 21.52 8.47 -13.39
CA PRO A 146 22.12 9.04 -12.19
C PRO A 146 21.40 10.32 -11.79
N ASP A 147 21.44 10.63 -10.49
CA ASP A 147 20.92 11.87 -9.92
C ASP A 147 19.48 12.23 -10.30
N LEU A 148 18.58 11.25 -10.15
CA LEU A 148 17.14 11.42 -10.33
C LEU A 148 16.55 12.60 -9.53
N ALA A 149 17.22 13.00 -8.44
CA ALA A 149 16.81 14.10 -7.59
C ALA A 149 16.88 15.47 -8.27
N GLN A 150 17.54 15.61 -9.42
CA GLN A 150 17.51 16.87 -10.19
C GLN A 150 16.12 17.13 -10.77
N THR A 151 15.55 16.14 -11.45
CA THR A 151 14.27 16.23 -12.18
C THR A 151 13.07 15.75 -11.38
N TYR A 152 13.27 14.82 -10.45
CA TYR A 152 12.19 14.24 -9.67
C TYR A 152 12.16 14.79 -8.24
N ARG A 153 10.95 14.99 -7.73
CA ARG A 153 10.67 15.22 -6.32
C ARG A 153 9.72 14.14 -5.81
N MET A 154 9.92 13.70 -4.57
CA MET A 154 9.10 12.67 -3.93
C MET A 154 8.49 13.18 -2.63
N TYR A 155 7.17 13.06 -2.51
CA TYR A 155 6.45 13.14 -1.24
C TYR A 155 6.43 11.79 -0.56
N ALA A 156 6.63 11.77 0.73
CA ALA A 156 6.20 10.66 1.56
C ALA A 156 5.51 11.22 2.80
N HIS A 157 4.24 10.88 2.95
CA HIS A 157 3.50 11.08 4.19
C HIS A 157 3.28 9.73 4.85
N VAL A 158 3.66 9.62 6.12
CA VAL A 158 3.58 8.38 6.89
C VAL A 158 2.80 8.66 8.17
N ARG A 159 1.80 7.83 8.46
CA ARG A 159 1.10 7.80 9.75
C ARG A 159 1.17 6.40 10.33
N ARG A 160 1.38 6.31 11.63
CA ARG A 160 1.41 5.05 12.37
C ARG A 160 0.12 4.91 13.18
N PHE A 161 -0.53 3.78 13.07
CA PHE A 161 -1.70 3.40 13.87
C PHE A 161 -1.39 2.13 14.64
N GLU A 162 -1.65 2.12 15.94
CA GLU A 162 -1.57 0.88 16.72
C GLU A 162 -2.65 -0.09 16.22
N LEU A 163 -2.32 -1.38 16.07
CA LEU A 163 -3.28 -2.39 15.64
C LEU A 163 -4.46 -2.49 16.59
N ASN A 164 -4.22 -2.28 17.88
CA ASN A 164 -5.25 -2.30 18.92
C ASN A 164 -6.16 -1.08 18.90
N SER A 165 -5.74 0.05 18.29
CA SER A 165 -6.61 1.22 18.14
C SER A 165 -7.51 1.15 16.90
N LEU A 166 -7.32 0.16 16.03
CA LEU A 166 -8.17 -0.04 14.86
C LEU A 166 -9.50 -0.70 15.26
N PRO A 167 -10.59 -0.43 14.51
CA PRO A 167 -11.88 -1.06 14.75
C PRO A 167 -11.84 -2.59 14.85
N HIS A 168 -12.82 -3.16 15.54
CA HIS A 168 -12.84 -4.60 15.82
C HIS A 168 -13.65 -5.40 14.82
N THR A 169 -14.70 -4.81 14.26
CA THR A 169 -15.54 -5.52 13.29
C THR A 169 -15.01 -5.38 11.87
N ASP A 170 -15.29 -6.38 11.04
CA ASP A 170 -14.89 -6.39 9.63
C ASP A 170 -15.49 -5.20 8.85
N ALA A 171 -16.73 -4.84 9.17
CA ALA A 171 -17.45 -3.73 8.55
C ALA A 171 -16.81 -2.37 8.90
N GLU A 172 -16.51 -2.13 10.17
CA GLU A 172 -15.86 -0.88 10.59
C GLU A 172 -14.42 -0.78 10.08
N LEU A 173 -13.68 -1.89 10.00
CA LEU A 173 -12.34 -1.90 9.40
C LEU A 173 -12.38 -1.56 7.90
N ALA A 174 -13.39 -2.07 7.18
CA ALA A 174 -13.61 -1.72 5.79
C ALA A 174 -13.90 -0.22 5.63
N GLN A 175 -14.79 0.34 6.46
CA GLN A 175 -15.11 1.76 6.46
C GLN A 175 -13.90 2.62 6.84
N TRP A 176 -13.11 2.20 7.83
CA TRP A 176 -11.89 2.87 8.24
C TRP A 176 -10.90 2.97 7.07
N LEU A 177 -10.72 1.88 6.32
CA LEU A 177 -9.84 1.86 5.15
C LEU A 177 -10.35 2.78 4.04
N GLU A 178 -11.65 2.72 3.74
CA GLU A 178 -12.28 3.62 2.77
C GLU A 178 -12.09 5.09 3.15
N ALA A 179 -12.29 5.45 4.41
CA ALA A 179 -12.07 6.80 4.93
C ALA A 179 -10.60 7.23 4.80
N LYS A 180 -9.63 6.34 5.11
CA LYS A 180 -8.21 6.64 4.90
C LYS A 180 -7.91 6.95 3.43
N TRP A 181 -8.55 6.27 2.48
CA TRP A 181 -8.35 6.53 1.05
C TRP A 181 -8.94 7.87 0.60
N VAL A 182 -10.07 8.28 1.16
CA VAL A 182 -10.63 9.63 0.94
C VAL A 182 -9.65 10.69 1.47
N GLU A 183 -9.17 10.56 2.71
CA GLU A 183 -8.18 11.47 3.31
C GLU A 183 -6.87 11.53 2.50
N LYS A 184 -6.41 10.40 1.96
CA LYS A 184 -5.25 10.35 1.05
C LYS A 184 -5.50 11.18 -0.20
N GLY A 185 -6.68 11.04 -0.80
CA GLY A 185 -7.03 11.76 -2.01
C GLY A 185 -7.09 13.27 -1.80
N GLU A 186 -7.71 13.70 -0.71
CA GLU A 186 -7.74 15.11 -0.30
C GLU A 186 -6.32 15.66 -0.05
N ARG A 187 -5.48 14.88 0.63
CA ARG A 187 -4.07 15.25 0.85
C ARG A 187 -3.32 15.43 -0.47
N LEU A 188 -3.48 14.52 -1.42
CA LEU A 188 -2.85 14.61 -2.73
C LEU A 188 -3.38 15.80 -3.53
N ALA A 189 -4.67 16.10 -3.44
CA ALA A 189 -5.27 17.26 -4.08
C ALA A 189 -4.75 18.58 -3.49
N ASN A 190 -4.62 18.66 -2.16
CA ASN A 190 -4.04 19.81 -1.49
C ASN A 190 -2.56 19.98 -1.83
N LEU A 191 -1.80 18.88 -1.88
CA LEU A 191 -0.42 18.89 -2.32
C LEU A 191 -0.31 19.41 -3.76
N LYS A 192 -1.16 18.93 -4.68
CA LYS A 192 -1.20 19.45 -6.05
C LYS A 192 -1.44 20.96 -6.10
N LYS A 193 -2.43 21.46 -5.34
CA LYS A 193 -2.72 22.90 -5.28
C LYS A 193 -1.51 23.70 -4.79
N GLN A 194 -0.84 23.26 -3.73
CA GLN A 194 0.37 23.93 -3.21
C GLN A 194 1.46 24.03 -4.28
N LEU A 195 1.67 22.97 -5.06
CA LEU A 195 2.64 22.97 -6.16
C LEU A 195 2.22 23.90 -7.30
N ASP A 196 0.92 23.91 -7.65
CA ASP A 196 0.37 24.81 -8.67
C ASP A 196 0.56 26.31 -8.27
N TYR A 197 0.67 26.63 -6.97
CA TYR A 197 0.97 27.98 -6.45
C TYR A 197 2.48 28.29 -6.30
N GLY A 198 3.37 27.38 -6.69
CA GLY A 198 4.83 27.57 -6.57
C GLY A 198 5.35 27.46 -5.13
N GLU A 199 4.56 26.93 -4.19
CA GLU A 199 5.06 26.67 -2.84
C GLU A 199 6.14 25.57 -2.88
N PRO A 200 7.28 25.77 -2.19
CA PRO A 200 8.32 24.77 -2.16
C PRO A 200 7.81 23.49 -1.48
N TRP A 201 8.29 22.35 -1.99
CA TRP A 201 8.04 21.01 -1.47
C TRP A 201 8.47 20.88 0.01
N LYS A 202 7.59 21.25 0.94
CA LYS A 202 7.77 21.05 2.38
C LYS A 202 7.35 19.63 2.74
N GLY A 203 8.27 18.68 2.63
CA GLY A 203 8.05 17.31 3.10
C GLY A 203 7.52 17.33 4.53
N THR A 204 6.36 16.71 4.76
CA THR A 204 5.78 16.64 6.10
C THR A 204 6.57 15.62 6.90
N THR A 205 7.64 16.08 7.55
CA THR A 205 8.33 15.27 8.56
C THR A 205 7.49 15.29 9.83
N SER A 206 6.30 14.70 9.80
CA SER A 206 5.58 14.42 11.04
C SER A 206 6.35 13.33 11.78
N LYS A 207 7.27 13.74 12.65
CA LYS A 207 7.74 12.91 13.75
C LYS A 207 6.52 12.66 14.64
N VAL A 208 5.95 11.47 14.52
CA VAL A 208 5.18 10.83 15.60
C VAL A 208 5.78 9.46 15.80
#